data_AF-A0A1B7WTY3-F1
#
_entry.id   AF-A0A1B7WTY3-F1
#
_cell.length_a   1.000
_cell.length_b   1.000
_cell.length_c   1.000
_cell.angle_alpha   90.00
_cell.angle_beta   90.00
_cell.angle_gamma   90.00
#
_symmetry.space_group_name_H-M   'P 1'
#
loop_
_entity.id
_entity.type
_entity.pdbx_description
1 polymer ?
#
loop_
_entity_poly.entity_id
_entity_poly.type
_entity_poly.pdbx_seq_one_letter_code
_entity_poly.pdbx_strand_id
1 'polypeptide(L)' 'MVNLGLTYPTIQGIITGKLKMTADIDLRLCRYFRLSDGYFLRLQNAYEIMEAKRNLGEILNQIIPYSFLATD' A
#
# COMPACT_ATOMS: atom_id res chain seq x y z
N MET A 1 12.65 10.59 -24.91
CA MET A 1 11.46 9.82 -24.49
C MET A 1 11.76 9.22 -23.13
N VAL A 2 11.00 9.59 -22.10
CA VAL A 2 11.13 8.95 -20.78
C VAL A 2 10.64 7.51 -20.92
N ASN A 3 11.50 6.54 -20.61
CA ASN A 3 11.11 5.15 -20.60
C ASN A 3 10.90 4.69 -19.15
N LEU A 4 9.64 4.71 -18.71
CA LEU A 4 9.23 4.17 -17.41
C LEU A 4 9.11 2.63 -17.43
N GLY A 5 9.09 2.03 -18.63
CA GLY A 5 8.79 0.62 -18.85
C GLY A 5 7.39 0.19 -18.42
N LEU A 6 6.46 1.15 -18.25
CA LEU A 6 5.04 0.91 -17.94
C LEU A 6 4.16 1.34 -19.11
N THR A 7 3.06 0.62 -19.30
CA THR A 7 2.06 0.97 -20.32
C THR A 7 1.12 2.08 -19.81
N TYR A 8 0.55 2.86 -20.72
CA TYR A 8 -0.43 3.90 -20.37
C TYR A 8 -1.65 3.34 -19.59
N PRO A 9 -2.27 2.21 -19.98
CA PRO A 9 -3.37 1.62 -19.21
C PRO A 9 -2.98 1.27 -17.77
N THR A 10 -1.75 0.79 -17.53
CA THR A 10 -1.24 0.53 -16.19
C THR A 10 -1.21 1.80 -15.35
N ILE A 11 -0.63 2.89 -15.89
CA ILE A 11 -0.53 4.17 -15.20
C ILE A 11 -1.93 4.74 -14.92
N GLN A 12 -2.83 4.73 -15.91
CA GLN A 12 -4.20 5.19 -15.73
C GLN A 12 -4.97 4.35 -14.69
N GLY A 13 -4.76 3.03 -14.68
CA GLY A 13 -5.34 2.14 -13.69
C GLY A 13 -4.90 2.48 -12.26
N ILE A 14 -3.63 2.83 -12.06
CA ILE A 14 -3.10 3.27 -10.76
C ILE A 14 -3.70 4.62 -10.37
N ILE A 15 -3.70 5.61 -11.28
CA ILE A 15 -4.24 6.96 -11.01
C ILE A 15 -5.72 6.90 -10.64
N THR A 16 -6.50 6.04 -11.29
CA THR A 16 -7.93 5.86 -11.02
C THR A 16 -8.22 4.93 -9.83
N GLY A 17 -7.19 4.36 -9.19
CA GLY A 17 -7.34 3.43 -8.07
C GLY A 17 -7.87 2.04 -8.46
N LYS A 18 -7.99 1.74 -9.76
CA LYS A 18 -8.43 0.43 -10.28
C LYS A 18 -7.35 -0.64 -10.16
N LEU A 19 -6.08 -0.23 -10.19
CA LEU A 19 -4.93 -1.09 -9.95
C LEU A 19 -4.20 -0.63 -8.69
N LYS A 20 -3.72 -1.60 -7.90
CA LYS A 20 -2.89 -1.34 -6.73
C LYS A 20 -1.45 -1.05 -7.14
N MET A 21 -0.75 -0.26 -6.32
CA MET A 21 0.70 -0.12 -6.42
C MET A 21 1.39 -1.47 -6.14
N THR A 22 2.30 -1.89 -7.02
CA THR A 22 3.12 -3.10 -6.83
C THR A 22 4.59 -2.72 -6.66
N ALA A 23 5.43 -3.64 -6.20
CA ALA A 23 6.86 -3.40 -6.03
C ALA A 23 7.59 -3.05 -7.34
N ASP A 24 7.28 -3.71 -8.46
CA ASP A 24 7.88 -3.38 -9.77
C ASP A 24 7.52 -1.95 -10.21
N ILE A 25 6.25 -1.57 -10.05
CA ILE A 25 5.76 -0.23 -10.40
C ILE A 25 6.40 0.83 -9.49
N ASP A 26 6.45 0.56 -8.18
CA ASP A 26 7.07 1.44 -7.19
C ASP A 26 8.54 1.68 -7.51
N LEU A 27 9.33 0.64 -7.80
CA LEU A 27 10.73 0.79 -8.16
C LEU A 27 10.89 1.66 -9.42
N ARG A 28 10.10 1.43 -10.46
CA ARG A 28 10.15 2.24 -11.69
C ARG A 28 9.84 3.71 -11.42
N LEU A 29 8.80 3.98 -10.65
CA LEU A 29 8.41 5.35 -10.29
C LEU A 29 9.45 6.01 -9.38
N CYS A 30 9.97 5.30 -8.37
CA CYS A 30 10.99 5.82 -7.46
C CYS A 30 12.28 6.17 -8.21
N ARG A 31 12.72 5.33 -9.16
CA ARG A 31 13.89 5.63 -9.99
C ARG A 31 13.64 6.83 -10.91
N TYR A 32 12.43 6.93 -11.47
CA TYR A 32 12.07 8.07 -12.32
C TYR A 32 12.01 9.40 -11.56
N PHE A 33 11.40 9.42 -10.38
CA PHE A 33 11.25 10.62 -9.56
C PHE A 33 12.42 10.86 -8.57
N ARG A 34 13.45 10.01 -8.58
CA ARG A 34 14.58 10.04 -7.64
C ARG A 34 14.14 9.99 -6.16
N LEU A 35 13.16 9.15 -5.87
CA LEU A 35 12.65 8.88 -4.52
C LEU A 35 13.30 7.61 -3.95
N SER A 36 13.18 7.44 -2.62
CA SER A 36 13.56 6.21 -1.94
C SER A 36 12.70 5.03 -2.40
N ASP A 37 13.28 3.84 -2.53
CA ASP A 37 12.52 2.62 -2.78
C ASP A 37 11.38 2.44 -1.75
N GLY A 38 10.24 1.95 -2.22
CA GLY A 38 9.03 1.74 -1.43
C GLY A 38 8.23 3.01 -1.12
N TYR A 39 8.56 4.17 -1.69
CA TYR A 39 7.85 5.42 -1.41
C TYR A 39 6.35 5.31 -1.65
N PHE A 40 5.95 4.80 -2.81
CA PHE A 40 4.54 4.67 -3.18
C PHE A 40 3.90 3.45 -2.53
N LEU A 41 4.64 2.36 -2.33
CA LEU A 41 4.15 1.20 -1.59
C LEU A 41 3.74 1.54 -0.16
N ARG A 42 4.45 2.43 0.52
CA ARG A 42 4.05 2.91 1.86
C ARG A 42 2.70 3.63 1.83
N LEU A 43 2.41 4.40 0.78
CA LEU A 43 1.11 5.05 0.60
C LEU A 43 -0.01 4.04 0.34
N GLN A 44 0.25 3.02 -0.50
CA GLN A 44 -0.67 1.91 -0.73
C GLN A 44 -0.99 1.19 0.57
N ASN A 45 0.03 0.84 1.36
CA ASN A 45 -0.16 0.17 2.66
C ASN A 45 -0.95 1.03 3.64
N ALA A 46 -0.67 2.33 3.71
CA ALA A 46 -1.42 3.24 4.58
C ALA A 46 -2.92 3.28 4.21
N TYR A 47 -3.23 3.35 2.92
CA TYR A 47 -4.61 3.28 2.43
C TYR A 47 -5.28 1.94 2.77
N GLU A 48 -4.60 0.82 2.52
CA GLU A 48 -5.14 -0.51 2.81
C GLU A 48 -5.38 -0.73 4.30
N ILE A 49 -4.48 -0.26 5.17
CA ILE A 49 -4.66 -0.31 6.62
C ILE A 49 -5.86 0.53 7.04
N MET A 50 -6.02 1.73 6.49
CA MET A 50 -7.16 2.61 6.78
C MET A 50 -8.49 1.95 6.40
N GLU A 51 -8.60 1.41 5.18
CA GLU A 51 -9.80 0.72 4.71
C GLU A 51 -10.06 -0.56 5.52
N ALA A 52 -9.03 -1.35 5.83
CA ALA A 52 -9.17 -2.54 6.67
C ALA A 52 -9.67 -2.18 8.07
N LYS A 53 -9.14 -1.12 8.69
CA LYS A 53 -9.63 -0.62 9.99
C LYS A 53 -11.09 -0.19 9.91
N ARG A 54 -11.49 0.51 8.86
CA ARG A 54 -12.88 0.93 8.64
C ARG A 54 -13.82 -0.26 8.50
N ASN A 55 -13.39 -1.31 7.80
CA ASN A 55 -14.19 -2.50 7.56
C ASN A 55 -14.28 -3.41 8.79
N LEU A 56 -13.21 -3.51 9.57
CA LEU A 56 -13.18 -4.35 10.77
C LEU A 56 -13.89 -3.69 11.96
N GLY A 57 -13.82 -2.35 12.07
CA GLY A 57 -14.53 -1.59 13.12
C GLY A 57 -14.30 -2.18 14.52
N GLU A 58 -15.41 -2.44 15.23
CA GLU A 58 -15.41 -2.96 16.60
C GLU A 58 -14.81 -4.36 16.76
N ILE A 59 -14.66 -5.14 15.68
CA ILE A 59 -14.03 -6.47 15.75
C ILE A 59 -12.59 -6.35 16.29
N LEU A 60 -11.89 -5.27 15.94
CA LEU A 60 -10.52 -5.04 16.44
C LEU A 60 -10.46 -4.88 17.97
N ASN A 61 -11.52 -4.35 18.59
CA ASN A 61 -11.60 -4.15 20.04
C ASN A 61 -11.79 -5.45 20.81
N GLN A 62 -12.22 -6.52 20.13
CA GLN A 62 -12.44 -7.85 20.73
C GLN A 62 -11.17 -8.71 20.73
N ILE A 63 -10.10 -8.26 20.06
CA ILE A 63 -8.84 -9.02 19.97
C ILE A 63 -8.02 -8.75 21.24
N ILE A 64 -7.84 -9.78 22.06
CA ILE A 64 -7.01 -9.71 23.27
C ILE A 64 -5.53 -9.85 22.86
N PRO A 65 -4.65 -8.87 23.18
CA PRO A 65 -3.24 -8.98 22.85
C PRO A 65 -2.57 -10.13 23.61
N TYR A 66 -1.66 -10.84 22.94
CA TYR A 66 -0.97 -12.01 23.51
C TYR A 66 -0.30 -11.74 24.85
N SER A 67 0.24 -10.54 25.07
CA SER A 67 0.88 -10.15 26.33
C SER A 67 -0.06 -10.20 27.54
N PHE A 68 -1.38 -10.12 27.35
CA PHE A 68 -2.38 -10.21 28.43
C PHE A 68 -2.78 -11.65 28.77
N LEU A 69 -2.39 -12.64 27.97
CA LEU A 69 -2.74 -14.05 28.18
C LEU A 69 -1.71 -14.83 29.00
N ALA A 70 -0.53 -14.25 29.26
CA ALA A 70 0.60 -14.92 29.92
C ALA A 70 0.77 -14.56 31.40
N THR A 71 -0.16 -13.80 31.99
CA THR A 71 -0.11 -13.31 33.37
C THR A 71 -1.14 -13.91 34.33
N ASP A 72 -1.85 -14.96 33.91
CA ASP A 72 -2.76 -15.75 34.75
C ASP A 72 -2.23 -17.17 35.02
#